data_AF-A0A183EM74-F1
#
_entry.id   AF-A0A183EM74-F1
#
_cell.length_a   1.000
_cell.length_b   1.000
_cell.length_c   1.000
_cell.angle_alpha   90.00
_cell.angle_beta   90.00
_cell.angle_gamma   90.00
#
_symmetry.space_group_name_H-M   'P 1'
#
loop_
_entity.id
_entity.type
_entity.pdbx_description
1 polymer ?
#
loop_
_entity_poly.entity_id
_entity_poly.type
_entity_poly.pdbx_seq_one_letter_code
_entity_poly.pdbx_strand_id
1 'polypeptide(L)'
;MKPAIYLDKAASHRNQISKTSNKGMLALWSIISGRMVKVNVRVPRVIYVNDREEEGSGGVLVKRILPRLKPIFNLRRYTIDERVFESSLNRLNRELCAMRIEGVYESQVPPLFRALLSLGCSCRLKPDVEYAASATYDFEQLESDFSVDYLPENSTHKLFFYEHQQGRRGVMAFFSTAAKEANVIVVNKTQLELPNLINLYNTEKAAL
;
A
#
# COMPACT_ATOMS: atom_id res chain seq x y z
N MET A 1 9.93 17.44 15.92
CA MET A 1 9.17 16.17 15.74
C MET A 1 9.04 15.92 14.24
N LYS A 2 9.62 14.84 13.71
CA LYS A 2 9.44 14.48 12.30
C LYS A 2 8.09 13.79 12.13
N PRO A 3 7.35 14.03 11.04
CA PRO A 3 6.02 13.48 10.88
C PRO A 3 6.09 11.96 10.68
N ALA A 4 5.36 11.22 11.52
CA ALA A 4 5.10 9.80 11.29
C ALA A 4 4.15 9.64 10.09
N ILE A 5 4.38 8.61 9.27
CA ILE A 5 3.58 8.29 8.09
C ILE A 5 2.64 7.15 8.50
N TYR A 6 1.38 7.47 8.78
CA TYR A 6 0.37 6.47 9.14
C TYR A 6 -0.34 5.94 7.91
N LEU A 7 -0.35 4.62 7.72
CA LEU A 7 -1.14 3.95 6.68
C LEU A 7 -2.49 3.54 7.29
N ASP A 8 -3.53 4.37 7.17
CA ASP A 8 -4.89 4.13 7.65
C ASP A 8 -5.57 2.83 7.12
N LYS A 9 -6.32 2.14 7.98
CA LYS A 9 -7.02 0.86 7.73
C LYS A 9 -8.51 1.09 7.84
N ALA A 10 -9.02 2.12 7.17
CA ALA A 10 -10.45 2.37 7.09
C ALA A 10 -11.12 1.44 6.07
N ALA A 11 -11.86 0.45 6.61
CA ALA A 11 -13.13 -0.11 6.15
C ALA A 11 -13.25 -0.73 4.73
N SER A 12 -12.19 -0.83 3.94
CA SER A 12 -12.15 -1.68 2.74
C SER A 12 -10.81 -2.41 2.71
N HIS A 13 -10.81 -3.67 2.30
CA HIS A 13 -9.67 -4.59 2.29
C HIS A 13 -8.52 -4.18 1.33
N ARG A 14 -8.38 -2.89 1.00
CA ARG A 14 -7.31 -2.35 0.15
C ARG A 14 -6.39 -1.48 1.00
N ASN A 15 -5.22 -2.03 1.28
CA ASN A 15 -4.09 -1.33 1.86
C ASN A 15 -3.86 0.02 1.18
N GLN A 16 -3.45 1.04 1.93
CA GLN A 16 -3.19 2.43 1.47
C GLN A 16 -2.08 2.58 0.43
N ILE A 17 -1.48 1.46 0.03
CA ILE A 17 -0.47 1.38 -1.00
C ILE A 17 -1.18 0.97 -2.29
N SER A 18 -1.30 1.91 -3.24
CA SER A 18 -1.88 1.63 -4.55
C SER A 18 -0.81 1.59 -5.63
N LYS A 19 -1.03 0.73 -6.62
CA LYS A 19 -0.21 0.71 -7.84
C LYS A 19 -0.46 2.00 -8.62
N THR A 20 0.59 2.57 -9.18
CA THR A 20 0.47 3.67 -10.14
C THR A 20 0.53 3.14 -11.58
N SER A 21 0.35 4.02 -12.56
CA SER A 21 0.56 3.71 -13.98
C SER A 21 2.01 3.32 -14.30
N ASN A 22 2.97 3.76 -13.47
CA ASN A 22 4.38 3.53 -13.71
C ASN A 22 4.85 2.26 -13.00
N LYS A 23 5.54 1.38 -13.73
CA LYS A 23 6.13 0.16 -13.17
C LYS A 23 7.13 0.52 -12.06
N GLY A 24 7.05 -0.19 -10.94
CA GLY A 24 7.90 0.06 -9.77
C GLY A 24 7.50 1.24 -8.91
N MET A 25 6.48 2.01 -9.27
CA MET A 25 6.05 3.16 -8.48
C MET A 25 4.73 2.87 -7.79
N LEU A 26 4.73 3.01 -6.48
CA LEU A 26 3.56 2.88 -5.62
C LEU A 26 3.20 4.24 -5.04
N ALA A 27 1.92 4.46 -4.81
CA ALA A 27 1.41 5.60 -4.08
C ALA A 27 1.01 5.14 -2.68
N LEU A 28 1.63 5.71 -1.66
CA LEU A 28 1.26 5.55 -0.26
C LEU A 28 0.35 6.72 0.11
N TRP A 29 -0.88 6.43 0.49
CA TRP A 29 -1.70 7.41 1.19
C TRP A 29 -1.29 7.39 2.65
N SER A 30 -1.06 8.57 3.22
CA SER A 30 -0.47 8.64 4.54
C SER A 30 -0.90 9.88 5.28
N ILE A 31 -1.10 9.76 6.59
CA ILE A 31 -1.44 10.92 7.42
C ILE A 31 -0.15 11.53 7.95
N ILE A 32 0.14 12.76 7.55
CA ILE A 32 1.29 13.56 7.99
C ILE A 32 0.73 14.85 8.60
N SER A 33 1.03 15.09 9.88
CA SER A 33 0.54 16.27 10.61
C SER A 33 -0.98 16.46 10.54
N GLY A 34 -1.73 15.36 10.68
CA GLY A 34 -3.21 15.36 10.65
C GLY A 34 -3.83 15.53 9.27
N ARG A 35 -3.05 15.52 8.19
CA ARG A 35 -3.54 15.62 6.81
C ARG A 35 -3.18 14.37 6.02
N MET A 36 -4.14 13.85 5.27
CA MET A 36 -3.87 12.78 4.31
C MET A 36 -3.11 13.35 3.10
N VAL A 37 -1.95 12.77 2.83
CA VAL A 37 -1.07 13.13 1.71
C VAL A 37 -0.71 11.89 0.90
N LYS A 38 -0.49 12.09 -0.39
CA LYS A 38 0.01 11.05 -1.29
C LYS A 38 1.52 11.12 -1.37
N VAL A 39 2.20 10.04 -0.99
CA VAL A 39 3.65 9.88 -1.08
C VAL A 39 3.96 8.88 -2.20
N ASN A 40 4.74 9.29 -3.19
CA ASN A 40 5.18 8.37 -4.26
C ASN A 40 6.46 7.65 -3.82
N VAL A 41 6.47 6.33 -3.91
CA VAL A 41 7.61 5.50 -3.54
C VAL A 41 8.00 4.60 -4.70
N ARG A 42 9.29 4.61 -5.05
CA ARG A 42 9.89 3.70 -6.02
C ARG A 42 10.35 2.44 -5.31
N VAL A 43 9.67 1.32 -5.61
CA VAL A 43 9.94 0.01 -5.02
C VAL A 43 10.70 -0.86 -6.03
N PRO A 44 11.94 -1.25 -5.72
CA PRO A 44 12.72 -2.12 -6.60
C PRO A 44 12.28 -3.58 -6.48
N ARG A 45 12.64 -4.38 -7.49
CA ARG A 45 12.66 -5.84 -7.38
C ARG A 45 13.89 -6.25 -6.58
N VAL A 46 13.70 -7.10 -5.59
CA VAL A 46 14.81 -7.76 -4.91
C VAL A 46 14.74 -9.24 -5.23
N ILE A 47 15.87 -9.80 -5.66
CA ILE A 47 16.03 -11.22 -5.92
C ILE A 47 17.22 -11.73 -5.12
N TYR A 48 17.15 -13.00 -4.74
CA TYR A 48 18.25 -13.67 -4.06
C TYR A 48 18.74 -14.82 -4.93
N VAL A 49 20.04 -14.87 -5.17
CA VAL A 49 20.67 -15.90 -5.99
C VAL A 49 21.64 -16.68 -5.12
N ASN A 50 21.40 -17.99 -4.98
CA ASN A 50 22.29 -18.91 -4.28
C ASN A 50 23.23 -19.55 -5.32
N ASP A 51 24.46 -19.07 -5.37
CA ASP A 51 25.48 -19.59 -6.30
C ASP A 51 26.38 -20.60 -5.59
N ARG A 52 26.66 -21.74 -6.21
CA ARG A 52 27.63 -22.73 -5.72
C ARG A 52 29.06 -22.21 -5.80
N GLU A 53 29.31 -21.28 -6.72
CA GLU A 53 30.62 -20.69 -6.97
C GLU A 53 30.76 -19.33 -6.28
N GLU A 54 31.96 -19.03 -5.79
CA GLU A 54 32.27 -17.73 -5.17
C GLU A 54 32.41 -16.60 -6.21
N GLU A 55 32.61 -16.92 -7.49
CA GLU A 55 32.87 -15.94 -8.57
C GLU A 55 31.62 -15.17 -9.07
N GLY A 56 30.51 -15.22 -8.35
CA GLY A 56 29.32 -14.44 -8.68
C GLY A 56 29.63 -12.94 -8.71
N SER A 57 29.55 -12.33 -9.89
CA SER A 57 29.75 -10.88 -10.07
C SER A 57 28.52 -10.08 -9.61
N GLY A 58 28.76 -9.01 -8.85
CA GLY A 58 27.74 -8.10 -8.35
C GLY A 58 26.90 -8.65 -7.18
N GLY A 59 25.90 -7.87 -6.76
CA GLY A 59 25.04 -8.20 -5.62
C GLY A 59 25.75 -8.11 -4.27
N VAL A 60 24.97 -8.16 -3.18
CA VAL A 60 25.49 -8.10 -1.81
C VAL A 60 25.34 -9.46 -1.15
N LEU A 61 26.43 -10.00 -0.59
CA LEU A 61 26.38 -11.27 0.15
C LEU A 61 25.48 -11.13 1.39
N VAL A 62 24.57 -12.07 1.59
CA VAL A 62 23.60 -12.03 2.69
C VAL A 62 23.42 -13.42 3.32
N LYS A 63 23.10 -13.44 4.61
CA LYS A 63 22.72 -14.65 5.34
C LYS A 63 21.21 -14.66 5.57
N ARG A 64 20.50 -15.60 4.95
CA ARG A 64 19.04 -15.78 5.07
C ARG A 64 18.70 -17.27 5.08
N ILE A 65 17.65 -17.64 5.80
CA ILE A 65 17.13 -19.00 5.77
C ILE A 65 16.41 -19.21 4.43
N LEU A 66 16.86 -20.19 3.65
CA LEU A 66 16.24 -20.52 2.37
C LEU A 66 15.00 -21.40 2.56
N PRO A 67 14.02 -21.30 1.67
CA PRO A 67 12.86 -22.20 1.66
C PRO A 67 13.29 -23.67 1.72
N ARG A 68 12.55 -24.48 2.49
CA ARG A 68 12.84 -25.91 2.69
C ARG A 68 14.22 -26.21 3.27
N LEU A 69 14.82 -25.26 4.01
CA LEU A 69 16.12 -25.41 4.68
C LEU A 69 17.25 -25.82 3.72
N LYS A 70 17.20 -25.30 2.48
CA LYS A 70 18.26 -25.53 1.49
C LYS A 70 19.61 -24.99 2.00
N PRO A 71 20.74 -25.66 1.69
CA PRO A 71 22.05 -25.19 2.05
C PRO A 71 22.35 -23.85 1.39
N ILE A 72 22.91 -22.93 2.16
CA ILE A 72 23.33 -21.62 1.71
C ILE A 72 24.79 -21.75 1.25
N PHE A 73 25.03 -21.51 -0.03
CA PHE A 73 26.36 -21.41 -0.60
C PHE A 73 26.75 -19.92 -0.62
N ASN A 74 26.76 -19.29 -1.79
CA ASN A 74 27.06 -17.86 -1.95
C ASN A 74 25.79 -17.07 -2.24
N LEU A 75 24.93 -16.92 -1.22
CA LEU A 75 23.65 -16.23 -1.35
C LEU A 75 23.84 -14.72 -1.47
N ARG A 76 23.53 -14.20 -2.66
CA ARG A 76 23.64 -12.77 -2.98
C ARG A 76 22.28 -12.14 -3.20
N ARG A 77 22.09 -10.95 -2.63
CA ARG A 77 20.94 -10.08 -2.85
C ARG A 77 21.22 -9.13 -4.00
N TYR A 78 20.34 -9.11 -4.99
CA TYR A 78 20.36 -8.13 -6.07
C TYR A 78 19.13 -7.23 -5.97
N THR A 79 19.34 -5.92 -6.07
CA THR A 79 18.29 -4.90 -6.16
C THR A 79 18.24 -4.40 -7.59
N ILE A 80 17.09 -4.54 -8.24
CA ILE A 80 16.88 -4.22 -9.65
C ILE A 80 15.74 -3.22 -9.73
N ASP A 81 15.91 -2.16 -10.50
CA ASP A 81 14.80 -1.25 -10.77
C ASP A 81 13.69 -2.00 -11.54
N GLU A 82 12.48 -1.94 -11.02
CA GLU A 82 11.32 -2.65 -11.58
C GLU A 82 11.06 -2.25 -13.04
N ARG A 83 11.43 -1.02 -13.46
CA ARG A 83 11.28 -0.54 -14.84
C ARG A 83 12.13 -1.32 -15.84
N VAL A 84 13.29 -1.82 -15.40
CA VAL A 84 14.22 -2.60 -16.24
C VAL A 84 14.16 -4.09 -15.96
N PHE A 85 13.32 -4.52 -15.01
CA PHE A 85 13.22 -5.93 -14.64
C PHE A 85 12.71 -6.79 -15.81
N GLU A 86 11.69 -6.34 -16.53
CA GLU A 86 11.13 -7.09 -17.67
C GLU A 86 12.13 -7.27 -18.81
N SER A 87 12.89 -6.23 -19.16
CA SER A 87 13.94 -6.35 -20.19
C SER A 87 15.09 -7.25 -19.74
N SER A 88 15.33 -7.31 -18.43
CA SER A 88 16.36 -8.17 -17.82
C SER A 88 15.89 -9.61 -17.62
N LEU A 89 14.61 -9.93 -17.82
CA LEU A 89 14.01 -11.21 -17.47
C LEU A 89 14.58 -12.37 -18.30
N ASN A 90 14.85 -12.14 -19.60
CA ASN A 90 15.51 -13.12 -20.46
C ASN A 90 16.96 -13.40 -20.04
N ARG A 91 17.68 -12.37 -19.55
CA ARG A 91 19.02 -12.58 -18.99
C ARG A 91 18.93 -13.38 -17.70
N LEU A 92 18.00 -13.01 -16.80
CA LEU A 92 17.79 -13.72 -15.55
C LEU A 92 17.47 -15.20 -15.80
N ASN A 93 16.54 -15.50 -16.71
CA ASN A 93 16.18 -16.88 -17.06
C ASN A 93 17.36 -17.69 -17.61
N ARG A 94 18.29 -17.07 -18.34
CA ARG A 94 19.52 -17.75 -18.77
C ARG A 94 20.44 -18.06 -17.60
N GLU A 95 20.58 -17.13 -16.65
CA GLU A 95 21.33 -17.37 -15.41
C GLU A 95 20.69 -18.49 -14.58
N LEU A 96 19.35 -18.59 -14.54
CA LEU A 96 18.64 -19.69 -13.85
C LEU A 96 18.99 -21.09 -14.39
N CYS A 97 19.35 -21.17 -15.66
CA CYS A 97 19.72 -22.44 -16.30
C CYS A 97 21.19 -22.80 -16.10
N ALA A 98 22.01 -21.93 -15.49
CA ALA A 98 23.42 -22.22 -15.28
C ALA A 98 23.60 -23.27 -14.17
N MET A 99 24.42 -24.30 -14.42
CA MET A 99 24.63 -25.41 -13.48
C MET A 99 25.23 -24.97 -12.12
N ARG A 100 25.91 -23.83 -12.07
CA ARG A 100 26.46 -23.26 -10.83
C ARG A 100 25.37 -22.68 -9.91
N ILE A 101 24.25 -22.23 -10.48
CA ILE A 101 23.16 -21.63 -9.71
C ILE A 101 22.37 -22.74 -9.02
N GLU A 102 22.36 -22.74 -7.69
CA GLU A 102 21.54 -23.67 -6.90
C GLU A 102 20.06 -23.28 -6.97
N GLY A 103 19.78 -21.98 -6.87
CA GLY A 103 18.43 -21.48 -6.89
C GLY A 103 18.34 -19.96 -6.87
N VAL A 104 17.23 -19.45 -7.39
CA VAL A 104 16.86 -18.04 -7.30
C VAL A 104 15.54 -17.90 -6.58
N TYR A 105 15.51 -16.98 -5.63
CA TYR A 105 14.43 -16.80 -4.69
C TYR A 105 13.87 -15.38 -4.82
N GLU A 106 12.58 -15.26 -4.53
CA GLU A 106 11.80 -14.01 -4.57
C GLU A 106 11.72 -13.27 -5.93
N SER A 107 12.13 -13.89 -7.04
CA SER A 107 12.04 -13.29 -8.38
C SER A 107 10.62 -12.88 -8.79
N GLN A 108 9.61 -13.57 -8.27
CA GLN A 108 8.20 -13.33 -8.58
C GLN A 108 7.46 -12.51 -7.52
N VAL A 109 8.14 -12.06 -6.45
CA VAL A 109 7.48 -11.30 -5.36
C VAL A 109 7.05 -9.93 -5.87
N PRO A 110 5.74 -9.60 -5.94
CA PRO A 110 5.27 -8.33 -6.47
C PRO A 110 5.76 -7.14 -5.61
N PRO A 111 6.08 -5.98 -6.21
CA PRO A 111 6.54 -4.80 -5.45
C PRO A 111 5.56 -4.34 -4.38
N LEU A 112 4.24 -4.42 -4.67
CA LEU A 112 3.21 -4.10 -3.68
C LEU A 112 3.28 -5.02 -2.46
N PHE A 113 3.43 -6.33 -2.67
CA PHE A 113 3.54 -7.28 -1.57
C PHE A 113 4.80 -7.05 -0.74
N ARG A 114 5.93 -6.78 -1.40
CA ARG A 114 7.18 -6.39 -0.74
C ARG A 114 7.02 -5.14 0.12
N ALA A 115 6.38 -4.11 -0.41
CA ALA A 115 6.15 -2.86 0.32
C ALA A 115 5.30 -3.09 1.57
N LEU A 116 4.24 -3.90 1.45
CA LEU A 116 3.39 -4.25 2.59
C LEU A 116 4.14 -5.03 3.68
N LEU A 117 4.95 -6.01 3.28
CA LEU A 117 5.72 -6.82 4.23
C LEU A 117 6.80 -6.01 4.96
N SER A 118 7.51 -5.13 4.26
CA SER A 118 8.61 -4.38 4.88
C SER A 118 8.16 -3.14 5.66
N LEU A 119 7.14 -2.41 5.18
CA LEU A 119 6.69 -1.18 5.83
C LEU A 119 5.62 -1.44 6.89
N GLY A 120 4.81 -2.50 6.73
CA GLY A 120 3.74 -2.82 7.66
C GLY A 120 2.63 -1.76 7.68
N CYS A 121 2.22 -1.35 8.89
CA CYS A 121 1.12 -0.40 9.13
C CYS A 121 1.58 1.06 9.34
N SER A 122 2.84 1.26 9.68
CA SER A 122 3.41 2.57 10.00
C SER A 122 4.87 2.61 9.58
N CYS A 123 5.25 3.70 8.93
CA CYS A 123 6.63 3.91 8.49
C CYS A 123 7.06 5.36 8.70
N ARG A 124 8.34 5.61 8.48
CA ARG A 124 8.93 6.94 8.52
C ARG A 124 10.02 7.06 7.48
N LEU A 125 10.33 8.31 7.11
CA LEU A 125 11.56 8.61 6.38
C LEU A 125 12.75 8.48 7.33
N LYS A 126 13.85 7.96 6.80
CA LYS A 126 15.12 7.86 7.53
C LYS A 126 15.64 9.25 7.95
N PRO A 127 16.49 9.33 9.00
CA PRO A 127 16.93 10.61 9.55
C PRO A 127 17.64 11.55 8.56
N ASP A 128 18.27 10.99 7.54
CA ASP A 128 19.02 11.66 6.48
C ASP A 128 18.15 12.21 5.34
N VAL A 129 16.85 11.88 5.32
CA VAL A 129 15.93 12.28 4.25
C VAL A 129 14.91 13.28 4.78
N GLU A 130 14.82 14.42 4.09
CA GLU A 130 13.82 15.45 4.37
C GLU A 130 12.55 15.23 3.55
N TYR A 131 11.40 15.50 4.17
CA TYR A 131 10.12 15.42 3.48
C TYR A 131 9.91 16.66 2.60
N ALA A 132 9.79 16.43 1.30
CA ALA A 132 9.30 17.38 0.32
C ALA A 132 7.94 16.92 -0.23
N ALA A 133 6.99 17.85 -0.31
CA ALA A 133 5.69 17.59 -0.93
C ALA A 133 5.86 17.24 -2.42
N SER A 134 5.09 16.26 -2.91
CA SER A 134 5.14 15.78 -4.29
C SER A 134 6.45 15.13 -4.75
N ALA A 135 7.44 14.97 -3.86
CA ALA A 135 8.65 14.23 -4.16
C ALA A 135 8.38 12.73 -4.32
N THR A 136 9.27 12.04 -5.03
CA THR A 136 9.31 10.58 -5.10
C THR A 136 10.49 10.10 -4.28
N TYR A 137 10.24 9.13 -3.40
CA TYR A 137 11.25 8.55 -2.52
C TYR A 137 11.62 7.15 -3.01
N ASP A 138 12.87 6.77 -2.87
CA ASP A 138 13.29 5.39 -3.06
C ASP A 138 12.90 4.57 -1.83
N PHE A 139 12.55 3.30 -2.03
CA PHE A 139 12.06 2.43 -0.96
C PHE A 139 13.03 2.32 0.23
N GLU A 140 14.33 2.35 -0.04
CA GLU A 140 15.40 2.32 0.95
C GLU A 140 15.43 3.54 1.87
N GLN A 141 14.77 4.65 1.50
CA GLN A 141 14.66 5.87 2.30
C GLN A 141 13.55 5.79 3.36
N LEU A 142 12.70 4.76 3.29
CA LEU A 142 11.65 4.49 4.27
C LEU A 142 12.05 3.32 5.17
N GLU A 143 11.60 3.37 6.41
CA GLU A 143 11.71 2.28 7.38
C GLU A 143 10.40 2.10 8.15
N SER A 144 10.09 0.88 8.55
CA SER A 144 8.95 0.61 9.43
C SER A 144 9.18 1.25 10.80
N ASP A 145 8.15 1.86 11.36
CA ASP A 145 8.18 2.42 12.71
C ASP A 145 6.97 1.90 13.49
N PHE A 146 7.19 0.90 14.34
CA PHE A 146 6.15 0.30 15.19
C PHE A 146 6.04 0.98 16.56
N SER A 147 6.83 2.03 16.82
CA SER A 147 6.81 2.74 18.10
C SER A 147 5.68 3.77 18.20
N VAL A 148 5.04 4.08 17.08
CA VAL A 148 3.95 5.07 16.99
C VAL A 148 2.59 4.40 17.11
N ASP A 149 1.67 5.08 17.80
CA ASP A 149 0.29 4.63 17.90
C ASP A 149 -0.37 4.62 16.52
N TYR A 150 -0.87 3.46 16.14
CA TYR A 150 -1.49 3.28 14.84
C TYR A 150 -2.82 4.04 14.77
N LEU A 151 -2.88 5.04 13.88
CA LEU A 151 -4.07 5.84 13.59
C LEU A 151 -4.73 6.43 14.85
N PRO A 152 -4.16 7.50 15.42
CA PRO A 152 -4.69 8.15 16.62
C PRO A 152 -6.17 8.51 16.47
N GLU A 153 -6.92 8.53 17.57
CA GLU A 153 -8.32 8.93 17.55
C GLU A 153 -8.51 10.31 16.91
N ASN A 154 -9.61 10.47 16.16
CA ASN A 154 -9.95 11.70 15.43
C ASN A 154 -8.93 12.14 14.36
N SER A 155 -8.01 11.26 13.92
CA SER A 155 -7.07 11.54 12.83
C SER A 155 -7.70 11.53 11.43
N THR A 156 -8.91 10.98 11.28
CA THR A 156 -9.63 10.92 10.01
C THR A 156 -11.09 11.32 10.16
N HIS A 157 -11.61 11.98 9.12
CA HIS A 157 -13.03 12.22 8.95
C HIS A 157 -13.68 11.04 8.26
N LYS A 158 -14.85 10.61 8.75
CA LYS A 158 -15.59 9.49 8.17
C LYS A 158 -16.69 10.02 7.27
N LEU A 159 -16.78 9.44 6.08
CA LEU A 159 -17.89 9.64 5.16
C LEU A 159 -18.53 8.27 4.92
N PHE A 160 -19.78 8.10 5.30
CA PHE A 160 -20.54 6.88 5.02
C PHE A 160 -21.28 7.06 3.71
N PHE A 161 -21.19 6.08 2.83
CA PHE A 161 -21.92 6.04 1.57
C PHE A 161 -22.88 4.87 1.58
N TYR A 162 -24.13 5.13 1.23
CA TYR A 162 -25.16 4.13 1.05
C TYR A 162 -25.74 4.27 -0.34
N GLU A 163 -25.88 3.15 -1.04
CA GLU A 163 -26.52 3.08 -2.35
C GLU A 163 -27.42 1.86 -2.41
N HIS A 164 -28.63 2.07 -2.88
CA HIS A 164 -29.57 1.02 -3.21
C HIS A 164 -30.25 1.35 -4.54
N GLN A 165 -30.25 0.38 -5.46
CA GLN A 165 -30.89 0.55 -6.76
C GLN A 165 -31.82 -0.62 -7.06
N GLN A 166 -33.02 -0.30 -7.56
CA GLN A 166 -33.98 -1.26 -8.09
C GLN A 166 -34.49 -0.79 -9.45
N GLY A 167 -34.00 -1.43 -10.53
CA GLY A 167 -34.32 -1.05 -11.90
C GLY A 167 -33.87 0.39 -12.22
N ARG A 168 -34.83 1.27 -12.52
CA ARG A 168 -34.58 2.71 -12.78
C ARG A 168 -34.83 3.60 -11.56
N ARG A 169 -35.04 3.01 -10.38
CA ARG A 169 -35.21 3.73 -9.12
C ARG A 169 -33.99 3.48 -8.25
N GLY A 170 -33.62 4.44 -7.43
CA GLY A 170 -32.53 4.26 -6.49
C GLY A 170 -32.52 5.31 -5.39
N VAL A 171 -31.84 4.98 -4.31
CA VAL A 171 -31.55 5.87 -3.20
C VAL A 171 -30.06 5.85 -2.99
N MET A 172 -29.45 7.03 -2.99
CA MET A 172 -28.05 7.23 -2.64
C MET A 172 -28.02 8.17 -1.43
N ALA A 173 -27.19 7.88 -0.45
CA ALA A 173 -27.01 8.75 0.70
C ALA A 173 -25.53 8.85 1.07
N PHE A 174 -25.10 10.06 1.45
CA PHE A 174 -23.78 10.28 2.02
C PHE A 174 -23.89 11.04 3.34
N PHE A 175 -23.24 10.49 4.37
CA PHE A 175 -23.25 11.00 5.74
C PHE A 175 -21.84 11.42 6.13
N SER A 176 -21.64 12.71 6.37
CA SER A 176 -20.35 13.28 6.79
C SER A 176 -20.34 13.49 8.29
N THR A 177 -19.49 12.74 9.00
CA THR A 177 -19.34 12.93 10.46
C THR A 177 -18.66 14.25 10.79
N ALA A 178 -17.86 14.80 9.87
CA ALA A 178 -17.15 16.06 10.06
C ALA A 178 -18.08 17.27 9.90
N ALA A 179 -18.92 17.27 8.85
CA ALA A 179 -19.86 18.36 8.60
C ALA A 179 -21.12 18.26 9.48
N LYS A 180 -21.38 17.08 10.08
CA LYS A 180 -22.66 16.75 10.74
C LYS A 180 -23.86 16.92 9.80
N GLU A 181 -23.63 16.59 8.53
CA GLU A 181 -24.59 16.72 7.45
C GLU A 181 -24.79 15.38 6.74
N ALA A 182 -26.01 15.15 6.28
CA ALA A 182 -26.38 14.01 5.48
C ALA A 182 -27.13 14.50 4.25
N ASN A 183 -26.78 13.94 3.10
CA ASN A 183 -27.45 14.22 1.84
C ASN A 183 -28.04 12.92 1.32
N VAL A 184 -29.33 12.96 1.00
CA VAL A 184 -30.08 11.81 0.49
C VAL A 184 -30.65 12.18 -0.86
N ILE A 185 -30.28 11.41 -1.88
CA ILE A 185 -30.70 11.58 -3.27
C ILE A 185 -31.60 10.40 -3.62
N VAL A 186 -32.83 10.70 -4.02
CA VAL A 186 -33.81 9.69 -4.44
C VAL A 186 -34.08 9.87 -5.93
N VAL A 187 -33.79 8.83 -6.70
CA VAL A 187 -34.05 8.78 -8.13
C VAL A 187 -35.32 7.96 -8.35
N ASN A 188 -36.36 8.59 -8.89
CA ASN A 188 -37.61 7.93 -9.27
C ASN A 188 -38.14 8.53 -10.58
N LYS A 189 -38.87 7.70 -11.38
CA LYS A 189 -39.51 8.14 -12.63
C LYS A 189 -40.68 9.09 -12.39
N THR A 190 -41.39 8.90 -11.28
CA THR A 190 -42.54 9.70 -10.88
C THR A 190 -42.17 10.52 -9.66
N GLN A 191 -42.82 11.66 -9.48
CA GLN A 191 -42.69 12.44 -8.25
C GLN A 191 -43.12 11.55 -7.07
N LEU A 192 -42.25 11.48 -6.06
CA LEU A 192 -42.46 10.71 -4.84
C LEU A 192 -42.53 11.70 -3.70
N GLU A 193 -43.56 11.62 -2.87
CA GLU A 193 -43.58 12.35 -1.60
C GLU A 193 -42.64 11.65 -0.63
N LEU A 194 -41.63 12.38 -0.17
CA LEU A 194 -40.66 11.87 0.78
C LEU A 194 -41.12 12.22 2.21
N PRO A 195 -40.99 11.30 3.18
CA PRO A 195 -41.23 11.61 4.57
C PRO A 195 -40.23 12.65 5.07
N ASN A 196 -40.58 13.36 6.14
CA ASN A 196 -39.64 14.27 6.79
C ASN A 196 -38.47 13.48 7.36
N LEU A 197 -37.32 13.54 6.67
CA LEU A 197 -36.12 12.78 7.00
C LEU A 197 -35.53 13.15 8.37
N ILE A 198 -35.71 14.39 8.81
CA ILE A 198 -35.25 14.85 10.14
C ILE A 198 -36.04 14.15 11.23
N ASN A 199 -37.37 14.08 11.08
CA ASN A 199 -38.23 13.39 12.04
C ASN A 199 -37.93 11.89 12.08
N LEU A 200 -37.74 11.26 10.92
CA LEU A 200 -37.37 9.85 10.83
C LEU A 200 -36.05 9.59 11.56
N TYR A 201 -35.02 10.39 11.28
CA TYR A 201 -33.72 10.26 11.94
C TYR A 201 -33.81 10.44 13.45
N ASN A 202 -34.52 11.46 13.94
CA ASN A 202 -34.68 11.70 15.38
C ASN A 202 -35.42 10.56 16.08
N THR A 203 -36.39 9.94 15.41
CA THR A 203 -37.15 8.81 15.94
C THR A 203 -36.26 7.58 16.09
N GLU A 204 -35.51 7.22 15.05
CA GLU A 204 -34.56 6.11 15.09
C GLU A 204 -33.43 6.35 16.09
N LYS A 205 -32.92 7.58 16.16
CA LYS A 205 -31.89 7.97 17.13
C LYS A 205 -32.36 7.81 18.57
N ALA A 206 -33.63 8.08 18.86
CA ALA A 206 -34.19 7.91 20.20
C ALA A 206 -34.43 6.44 20.59
N ALA A 207 -34.47 5.54 19.60
CA ALA A 207 -34.64 4.10 19.80
C ALA A 207 -33.32 3.34 20.00
N LEU A 208 -32.17 3.99 19.74
CA LEU A 208 -30.81 3.47 19.97
C LEU A 208 -30.32 3.77 21.38
#